data_AF-A0A7Y5S9S6-F1
#
_entry.id   AF-A0A7Y5S9S6-F1
#
_cell.length_a   1.000
_cell.length_b   1.000
_cell.length_c   1.000
_cell.angle_alpha   90.00
_cell.angle_beta   90.00
_cell.angle_gamma   90.00
#
_symmetry.space_group_name_H-M   'P 1'
#
loop_
_entity.id
_entity.type
_entity.pdbx_description
1 polymer ?
#
loop_
_entity_poly.entity_id
_entity_poly.type
_entity_poly.pdbx_seq_one_letter_code
_entity_poly.pdbx_strand_id
1 'polypeptide(L)'
;MNLQRILIRVMLWMLAITAVAGVMTIFGSARVMGRVAGTGGLTAAAMLAAFPLSKFLDRNKKRLGGLVGLLGLVLAFMLALLAIWIGMFITTSDLQERLAASSFTIFVASMLAAFLLPARHSVNLSLAATTSLASESIVALLFLASIWWNFEERLAETAVGLLAAAAPAAMALIAPSARERAWRWIGPLAALVSFVMSFLGTWFIPSDDPTVYAGVLGIAFVVGYANVVLHLKLPDSALWLRLVAIAAAAATAGGITYISALSQGFKNSPPDMLARFTGACGIVTACATIALMVLLKLNPTRSDQAVTTIASVWLACPHCGKKFDARVGTSACPTCGLLFTIGVREPLCHVCQYPLLDLKGANCPECGTARSATLALAGDATEPNA
;
A
#
# COMPACT_ATOMS: atom_id res chain seq x y z
N MET A 1 17.07 -5.17 -18.19
CA MET A 1 17.98 -4.77 -17.08
C MET A 1 18.66 -3.41 -17.28
N ASN A 2 18.90 -2.92 -18.51
CA ASN A 2 19.64 -1.65 -18.72
C ASN A 2 18.93 -0.38 -18.23
N LEU A 3 17.60 -0.28 -18.34
CA LEU A 3 16.85 0.93 -17.95
C LEU A 3 16.98 1.28 -16.46
N GLN A 4 16.93 0.28 -15.57
CA GLN A 4 17.03 0.49 -14.12
C GLN A 4 18.40 1.06 -13.73
N ARG A 5 19.47 0.55 -14.35
CA ARG A 5 20.83 1.03 -14.11
C ARG A 5 21.00 2.46 -14.61
N ILE A 6 20.36 2.80 -15.74
CA ILE A 6 20.36 4.18 -16.29
C ILE A 6 19.60 5.13 -15.34
N LEU A 7 18.40 4.77 -14.89
CA LEU A 7 17.61 5.59 -13.96
C LEU A 7 18.34 5.86 -12.64
N ILE A 8 18.97 4.84 -12.05
CA ILE A 8 19.76 5.01 -10.81
C ILE A 8 20.95 5.94 -11.04
N ARG A 9 21.64 5.83 -12.18
CA ARG A 9 22.76 6.73 -12.52
C ARG A 9 22.28 8.17 -12.68
N VAL A 10 21.20 8.40 -13.43
CA VAL A 10 20.63 9.74 -13.62
C VAL A 10 20.21 10.34 -12.28
N MET A 11 19.56 9.56 -11.42
CA MET A 11 19.17 9.99 -10.06
C MET A 11 20.38 10.40 -9.22
N LEU A 12 21.46 9.60 -9.21
CA LEU A 12 22.69 9.92 -8.48
C LEU A 12 23.39 11.19 -9.02
N TRP A 13 23.43 11.36 -10.34
CA TRP A 13 23.96 12.58 -10.96
C TRP A 13 23.13 13.82 -10.60
N MET A 14 21.80 13.72 -10.62
CA MET A 14 20.93 14.82 -10.21
C MET A 14 21.11 15.18 -8.73
N LEU A 15 21.27 14.19 -7.85
CA LEU A 15 21.57 14.44 -6.43
C LEU A 15 22.94 15.11 -6.25
N ALA A 16 23.96 14.70 -7.01
CA ALA A 16 25.28 15.34 -6.98
C ALA A 16 25.21 16.80 -7.44
N ILE A 17 24.51 17.08 -8.55
CA ILE A 17 24.29 18.46 -9.05
C ILE A 17 23.53 19.28 -8.00
N THR A 18 22.52 18.69 -7.36
CA THR A 18 21.74 19.35 -6.29
C THR A 18 22.62 19.70 -5.09
N ALA A 19 23.50 18.79 -4.66
CA ALA A 19 24.42 19.02 -3.57
C ALA A 19 25.42 20.13 -3.90
N VAL A 20 26.00 20.13 -5.10
CA VAL A 20 26.91 21.19 -5.58
C VAL A 20 26.18 22.53 -5.65
N ALA A 21 24.97 22.58 -6.21
CA ALA A 21 24.16 23.79 -6.25
C ALA A 21 23.85 24.32 -4.83
N GLY A 22 23.57 23.41 -3.89
CA GLY A 22 23.39 23.74 -2.47
C GLY A 22 24.64 24.40 -1.87
N VAL A 23 25.84 23.86 -2.10
CA VAL A 23 27.10 24.49 -1.64
C VAL A 23 27.33 25.85 -2.30
N MET A 24 27.02 25.97 -3.59
CA MET A 24 27.14 27.23 -4.33
C MET A 24 26.19 28.33 -3.84
N THR A 25 25.13 28.00 -3.09
CA THR A 25 24.27 29.02 -2.45
C THR A 25 25.04 29.96 -1.52
N ILE A 26 26.17 29.51 -0.95
CA ILE A 26 27.04 30.31 -0.08
C ILE A 26 27.68 31.48 -0.84
N PHE A 27 27.95 31.31 -2.13
CA PHE A 27 28.69 32.26 -2.96
C PHE A 27 27.79 33.08 -3.92
N GLY A 28 26.52 32.74 -4.06
CA GLY A 28 25.59 33.33 -5.03
C GLY A 28 24.31 33.90 -4.41
N SER A 29 23.41 34.42 -5.25
CA SER A 29 22.10 34.87 -4.74
C SER A 29 21.30 33.66 -4.24
N ALA A 30 20.98 33.67 -2.95
CA ALA A 30 20.25 32.57 -2.29
C ALA A 30 18.93 32.22 -3.02
N ARG A 31 18.30 33.22 -3.66
CA ARG A 31 17.05 33.05 -4.41
C ARG A 31 17.21 32.20 -5.67
N VAL A 32 18.23 32.45 -6.50
CA VAL A 32 18.43 31.66 -7.75
C VAL A 32 18.99 30.29 -7.40
N MET A 33 19.98 30.23 -6.50
CA MET A 33 20.61 28.97 -6.12
C MET A 33 19.64 28.03 -5.39
N GLY A 34 18.76 28.57 -4.53
CA GLY A 34 17.69 27.79 -3.88
C GLY A 34 16.71 27.15 -4.87
N ARG A 35 16.41 27.82 -6.00
CA ARG A 35 15.55 27.27 -7.06
C ARG A 35 16.24 26.17 -7.86
N VAL A 36 17.53 26.33 -8.16
CA VAL A 36 18.34 25.29 -8.82
C VAL A 36 18.42 24.05 -7.92
N ALA A 37 18.72 24.24 -6.62
CA ALA A 37 18.74 23.16 -5.65
C ALA A 37 17.36 22.50 -5.52
N GLY A 38 16.28 23.29 -5.40
CA GLY A 38 14.90 22.78 -5.35
C GLY A 38 14.53 21.94 -6.59
N THR A 39 14.91 22.40 -7.78
CA THR A 39 14.69 21.69 -9.06
C THR A 39 15.40 20.33 -9.08
N GLY A 40 16.66 20.30 -8.65
CA GLY A 40 17.44 19.07 -8.59
C GLY A 40 16.89 18.07 -7.56
N GLY A 41 16.52 18.54 -6.37
CA GLY A 41 15.90 17.73 -5.32
C GLY A 41 14.54 17.15 -5.75
N LEU A 42 13.69 17.99 -6.35
CA LEU A 42 12.41 17.57 -6.91
C LEU A 42 12.59 16.51 -8.01
N THR A 43 13.58 16.68 -8.89
CA THR A 43 13.89 15.72 -9.96
C THR A 43 14.33 14.38 -9.38
N ALA A 44 15.18 14.37 -8.35
CA ALA A 44 15.60 13.14 -7.68
C ALA A 44 14.41 12.40 -7.03
N ALA A 45 13.53 13.13 -6.33
CA ALA A 45 12.32 12.57 -5.73
C ALA A 45 11.37 11.98 -6.79
N ALA A 46 11.16 12.69 -7.90
CA ALA A 46 10.34 12.20 -9.01
C ALA A 46 10.92 10.92 -9.63
N MET A 47 12.23 10.84 -9.84
CA MET A 47 12.88 9.63 -10.36
C MET A 47 12.74 8.42 -9.40
N LEU A 48 12.85 8.67 -8.09
CA LEU A 48 12.65 7.63 -7.08
C LEU A 48 11.21 7.09 -7.10
N ALA A 49 10.22 7.97 -7.23
CA ALA A 49 8.81 7.61 -7.35
C ALA A 49 8.48 6.93 -8.68
N ALA A 50 9.11 7.33 -9.79
CA ALA A 50 8.91 6.73 -11.11
C ALA A 50 9.36 5.26 -11.18
N PHE A 51 10.35 4.87 -10.37
CA PHE A 51 10.91 3.52 -10.39
C PHE A 51 9.89 2.40 -10.11
N PRO A 52 9.14 2.39 -8.98
CA PRO A 52 8.11 1.38 -8.74
C PRO A 52 6.97 1.44 -9.78
N LEU A 53 6.61 2.62 -10.27
CA LEU A 53 5.54 2.79 -11.25
C LEU A 53 5.91 2.21 -12.62
N SER A 54 7.18 2.36 -13.04
CA SER A 54 7.67 1.75 -14.28
C SER A 54 7.54 0.22 -14.25
N LYS A 55 7.81 -0.42 -13.11
CA LYS A 55 7.61 -1.87 -12.92
C LYS A 55 6.14 -2.29 -12.98
N PHE A 56 5.20 -1.37 -12.72
CA PHE A 56 3.78 -1.67 -12.87
C PHE A 56 3.37 -1.72 -14.34
N LEU A 57 4.05 -0.99 -15.23
CA LEU A 57 3.80 -1.06 -16.68
C LEU A 57 4.12 -2.43 -17.28
N ASP A 58 5.14 -3.12 -16.75
CA ASP A 58 5.57 -4.44 -17.23
C ASP A 58 4.54 -5.55 -16.93
N ARG A 59 3.57 -5.30 -16.05
CA ARG A 59 2.57 -6.30 -15.62
C ARG A 59 1.20 -5.89 -16.13
N ASN A 60 0.59 -6.68 -17.01
CA ASN A 60 -0.74 -6.41 -17.57
C ASN A 60 -1.80 -6.01 -16.52
N LYS A 61 -1.87 -6.73 -15.39
CA LYS A 61 -2.81 -6.44 -14.29
C LYS A 61 -2.53 -5.15 -13.52
N LYS A 62 -1.31 -4.59 -13.61
CA LYS A 62 -0.91 -3.36 -12.91
C LYS A 62 -0.70 -2.18 -13.84
N ARG A 63 -0.77 -2.40 -15.16
CA ARG A 63 -0.42 -1.41 -16.18
C ARG A 63 -1.23 -0.13 -16.06
N LEU A 64 -2.54 -0.22 -15.81
CA LEU A 64 -3.40 0.96 -15.64
C LEU A 64 -2.95 1.81 -14.44
N GLY A 65 -2.66 1.19 -13.29
CA GLY A 65 -2.13 1.89 -12.12
C GLY A 65 -0.78 2.54 -12.39
N GLY A 66 0.12 1.85 -13.09
CA GLY A 66 1.41 2.42 -13.51
C GLY A 66 1.26 3.63 -14.42
N LEU A 67 0.33 3.59 -15.39
CA LEU A 67 0.06 4.71 -16.31
C LEU A 67 -0.51 5.93 -15.57
N VAL A 68 -1.54 5.74 -14.74
CA VAL A 68 -2.15 6.83 -13.96
C VAL A 68 -1.13 7.47 -13.01
N GLY A 69 -0.34 6.65 -12.31
CA GLY A 69 0.72 7.13 -11.43
C GLY A 69 1.80 7.92 -12.15
N LEU A 70 2.29 7.43 -13.29
CA LEU A 70 3.32 8.13 -14.07
C LEU A 70 2.81 9.43 -14.67
N LEU A 71 1.58 9.44 -15.19
CA LEU A 71 0.96 10.66 -15.72
C LEU A 71 0.81 11.72 -14.62
N GLY A 72 0.26 11.35 -13.46
CA GLY A 72 0.11 12.26 -12.34
C GLY A 72 1.45 12.74 -11.78
N LEU A 73 2.46 11.87 -11.72
CA LEU A 73 3.83 12.24 -11.35
C LEU A 73 4.42 13.30 -12.28
N VAL A 74 4.26 13.13 -13.60
CA VAL A 74 4.75 14.09 -14.60
C VAL A 74 4.01 15.42 -14.45
N LEU A 75 2.68 15.40 -14.30
CA LEU A 75 1.88 16.62 -14.11
C LEU A 75 2.28 17.37 -12.83
N ALA A 76 2.41 16.66 -11.71
CA ALA A 76 2.87 17.23 -10.45
C ALA A 76 4.28 17.83 -10.58
N PHE A 77 5.21 17.09 -11.19
CA PHE A 77 6.56 17.58 -11.44
C PHE A 77 6.57 18.89 -12.25
N MET A 78 5.78 18.95 -13.33
CA MET A 78 5.68 20.17 -14.15
C MET A 78 5.09 21.35 -13.36
N LEU A 79 4.07 21.12 -12.54
CA LEU A 79 3.48 22.17 -11.68
C LEU A 79 4.44 22.65 -10.60
N ALA A 80 5.20 21.75 -9.98
CA ALA A 80 6.22 22.12 -9.00
C ALA A 80 7.39 22.88 -9.64
N LEU A 81 7.83 22.49 -10.85
CA LEU A 81 8.81 23.29 -11.60
C LEU A 81 8.28 24.69 -11.89
N LEU A 82 7.03 24.79 -12.36
CA LEU A 82 6.39 26.09 -12.56
C LEU A 82 6.36 26.89 -11.26
N ALA A 83 5.97 26.28 -10.13
CA ALA A 83 5.98 26.95 -8.83
C ALA A 83 7.37 27.48 -8.43
N ILE A 84 8.44 26.70 -8.66
CA ILE A 84 9.81 27.11 -8.34
C ILE A 84 10.26 28.31 -9.19
N TRP A 85 9.91 28.33 -10.47
CA TRP A 85 10.45 29.29 -11.43
C TRP A 85 9.54 30.50 -11.71
N ILE A 86 8.23 30.41 -11.49
CA ILE A 86 7.25 31.47 -11.80
C ILE A 86 7.57 32.79 -11.10
N GLY A 87 8.12 32.72 -9.88
CA GLY A 87 8.48 33.90 -9.09
C GLY A 87 9.63 34.75 -9.68
N MET A 88 10.16 34.39 -10.85
CA MET A 88 11.09 35.23 -11.63
C MET A 88 10.37 36.12 -12.64
N PHE A 89 9.20 35.68 -13.10
CA PHE A 89 8.41 36.36 -14.12
C PHE A 89 7.23 37.12 -13.50
N ILE A 90 6.65 36.58 -12.43
CA ILE A 90 5.49 37.14 -11.74
C ILE A 90 5.80 37.23 -10.25
N THR A 91 5.60 38.40 -9.66
CA THR A 91 5.92 38.69 -8.25
C THR A 91 4.83 38.26 -7.25
N THR A 92 3.76 37.57 -7.69
CA THR A 92 2.68 37.14 -6.80
C THR A 92 3.05 35.84 -6.09
N SER A 93 3.27 35.92 -4.77
CA SER A 93 3.53 34.75 -3.92
C SER A 93 2.38 33.74 -3.93
N ASP A 94 1.14 34.23 -4.05
CA ASP A 94 -0.08 33.42 -4.08
C ASP A 94 -0.07 32.39 -5.22
N LEU A 95 0.35 32.77 -6.43
CA LEU A 95 0.40 31.83 -7.56
C LEU A 95 1.44 30.72 -7.34
N GLN A 96 2.58 31.05 -6.74
CA GLN A 96 3.61 30.06 -6.40
C GLN A 96 3.08 29.04 -5.38
N GLU A 97 2.38 29.48 -4.35
CA GLU A 97 1.79 28.62 -3.32
C GLU A 97 0.70 27.73 -3.90
N ARG A 98 -0.20 28.27 -4.74
CA ARG A 98 -1.25 27.49 -5.41
C ARG A 98 -0.70 26.41 -6.33
N LEU A 99 0.33 26.71 -7.11
CA LEU A 99 0.99 25.74 -7.98
C LEU A 99 1.69 24.64 -7.17
N ALA A 100 2.37 25.01 -6.08
CA ALA A 100 3.03 24.05 -5.19
C ALA A 100 2.02 23.12 -4.50
N ALA A 101 0.92 23.68 -3.97
CA ALA A 101 -0.16 22.91 -3.36
C ALA A 101 -0.84 21.98 -4.37
N SER A 102 -1.16 22.48 -5.58
CA SER A 102 -1.75 21.66 -6.66
C SER A 102 -0.85 20.50 -7.06
N SER A 103 0.46 20.76 -7.19
CA SER A 103 1.46 19.72 -7.45
C SER A 103 1.42 18.64 -6.38
N PHE A 104 1.42 19.03 -5.10
CA PHE A 104 1.40 18.09 -3.99
C PHE A 104 0.12 17.24 -3.99
N THR A 105 -1.05 17.86 -4.16
CA THR A 105 -2.35 17.17 -4.24
C THR A 105 -2.37 16.15 -5.39
N ILE A 106 -1.94 16.54 -6.59
CA ILE A 106 -1.90 15.65 -7.77
C ILE A 106 -0.90 14.50 -7.56
N PHE A 107 0.26 14.77 -6.97
CA PHE A 107 1.25 13.75 -6.67
C PHE A 107 0.70 12.69 -5.71
N VAL A 108 0.14 13.12 -4.57
CA VAL A 108 -0.41 12.20 -3.55
C VAL A 108 -1.54 11.37 -4.13
N ALA A 109 -2.52 12.01 -4.78
CA ALA A 109 -3.68 11.32 -5.34
C ALA A 109 -3.28 10.31 -6.43
N SER A 110 -2.36 10.67 -7.32
CA SER A 110 -1.89 9.77 -8.38
C SER A 110 -1.05 8.61 -7.86
N MET A 111 -0.21 8.84 -6.83
CA MET A 111 0.54 7.76 -6.17
C MET A 111 -0.41 6.76 -5.52
N LEU A 112 -1.38 7.25 -4.73
CA LEU A 112 -2.37 6.38 -4.11
C LEU A 112 -3.18 5.62 -5.16
N ALA A 113 -3.62 6.29 -6.23
CA ALA A 113 -4.33 5.64 -7.32
C ALA A 113 -3.51 4.53 -7.99
N ALA A 114 -2.21 4.74 -8.18
CA ALA A 114 -1.32 3.76 -8.78
C ALA A 114 -1.19 2.46 -7.97
N PHE A 115 -1.24 2.55 -6.64
CA PHE A 115 -1.21 1.38 -5.75
C PHE A 115 -2.59 0.72 -5.57
N LEU A 116 -3.66 1.51 -5.55
CA LEU A 116 -5.02 1.02 -5.30
C LEU A 116 -5.67 0.39 -6.55
N LEU A 117 -5.41 0.90 -7.75
CA LEU A 117 -5.98 0.36 -8.99
C LEU A 117 -5.65 -1.14 -9.20
N PRO A 118 -4.40 -1.60 -9.04
CA PRO A 118 -4.10 -3.04 -9.09
C PRO A 118 -4.78 -3.85 -8.00
N ALA A 119 -4.99 -3.27 -6.82
CA ALA A 119 -5.64 -3.94 -5.69
C ALA A 119 -7.12 -4.25 -5.97
N ARG A 120 -7.76 -3.48 -6.88
CA ARG A 120 -9.16 -3.70 -7.29
C ARG A 120 -9.42 -5.09 -7.89
N HIS A 121 -8.40 -5.70 -8.51
CA HIS A 121 -8.51 -7.05 -9.08
C HIS A 121 -8.49 -8.17 -8.05
N SER A 122 -8.13 -7.89 -6.79
CA SER A 122 -8.21 -8.86 -5.70
C SER A 122 -9.60 -8.78 -5.07
N VAL A 123 -10.32 -9.90 -5.01
CA VAL A 123 -11.67 -9.98 -4.43
C VAL A 123 -11.70 -9.37 -3.01
N ASN A 124 -10.67 -9.69 -2.22
CA ASN A 124 -10.50 -9.25 -0.83
C ASN A 124 -10.21 -7.75 -0.65
N LEU A 125 -9.63 -7.11 -1.67
CA LEU A 125 -9.23 -5.69 -1.63
C LEU A 125 -10.10 -4.80 -2.51
N SER A 126 -10.99 -5.39 -3.33
CA SER A 126 -11.77 -4.66 -4.34
C SER A 126 -12.62 -3.54 -3.76
N LEU A 127 -13.32 -3.82 -2.67
CA LEU A 127 -14.18 -2.85 -1.99
C LEU A 127 -13.35 -1.73 -1.37
N ALA A 128 -12.34 -2.06 -0.57
CA ALA A 128 -11.43 -1.10 0.06
C ALA A 128 -10.70 -0.22 -0.96
N ALA A 129 -10.25 -0.80 -2.07
CA ALA A 129 -9.59 -0.06 -3.15
C ALA A 129 -10.55 0.88 -3.87
N THR A 130 -11.78 0.44 -4.14
CA THR A 130 -12.80 1.26 -4.82
C THR A 130 -13.25 2.43 -3.94
N THR A 131 -13.51 2.19 -2.65
CA THR A 131 -13.87 3.26 -1.71
C THR A 131 -12.74 4.27 -1.55
N SER A 132 -11.49 3.81 -1.41
CA SER A 132 -10.31 4.67 -1.32
C SER A 132 -10.12 5.52 -2.58
N LEU A 133 -10.25 4.91 -3.77
CA LEU A 133 -10.11 5.64 -5.04
C LEU A 133 -11.19 6.70 -5.20
N ALA A 134 -12.44 6.39 -4.84
CA ALA A 134 -13.54 7.33 -4.91
C ALA A 134 -13.35 8.48 -3.93
N SER A 135 -13.04 8.20 -2.67
CA SER A 135 -12.80 9.23 -1.66
C SER A 135 -11.59 10.11 -2.01
N GLU A 136 -10.48 9.51 -2.44
CA GLU A 136 -9.27 10.27 -2.80
C GLU A 136 -9.52 11.19 -4.00
N SER A 137 -10.31 10.73 -4.98
CA SER A 137 -10.69 11.57 -6.12
C SER A 137 -11.50 12.78 -5.67
N ILE A 138 -12.44 12.60 -4.75
CA ILE A 138 -13.24 13.70 -4.19
C ILE A 138 -12.35 14.64 -3.36
N VAL A 139 -11.49 14.11 -2.50
CA VAL A 139 -10.54 14.89 -1.69
C VAL A 139 -9.64 15.74 -2.58
N ALA A 140 -9.06 15.17 -3.63
CA ALA A 140 -8.21 15.88 -4.57
C ALA A 140 -8.97 17.00 -5.30
N LEU A 141 -10.22 16.75 -5.73
CA LEU A 141 -11.06 17.76 -6.36
C LEU A 141 -11.42 18.90 -5.40
N LEU A 142 -11.75 18.59 -4.14
CA LEU A 142 -12.04 19.60 -3.12
C LEU A 142 -10.83 20.48 -2.81
N PHE A 143 -9.63 19.89 -2.68
CA PHE A 143 -8.40 20.65 -2.50
C PHE A 143 -8.09 21.53 -3.71
N LEU A 144 -8.17 21.00 -4.93
CA LEU A 144 -7.95 21.80 -6.14
C LEU A 144 -8.97 22.93 -6.28
N ALA A 145 -10.24 22.69 -5.95
CA ALA A 145 -11.26 23.73 -5.92
C ALA A 145 -10.94 24.82 -4.88
N SER A 146 -10.54 24.44 -3.66
CA SER A 146 -10.14 25.37 -2.60
C SER A 146 -8.93 26.21 -3.02
N ILE A 147 -7.91 25.59 -3.64
CA ILE A 147 -6.67 26.27 -4.09
C ILE A 147 -6.96 27.31 -5.18
N TRP A 148 -7.81 27.00 -6.16
CA TRP A 148 -7.95 27.84 -7.35
C TRP A 148 -9.09 28.85 -7.27
N TRP A 149 -10.20 28.51 -6.62
CA TRP A 149 -11.38 29.37 -6.59
C TRP A 149 -11.47 30.29 -5.38
N ASN A 150 -10.49 30.25 -4.45
CA ASN A 150 -10.60 30.95 -3.16
C ASN A 150 -11.95 30.70 -2.48
N PHE A 151 -12.54 29.52 -2.70
CA PHE A 151 -13.66 29.09 -1.89
C PHE A 151 -13.19 29.06 -0.44
N GLU A 152 -14.09 29.41 0.48
CA GLU A 152 -13.86 29.45 1.92
C GLU A 152 -13.03 28.23 2.39
N GLU A 153 -12.17 28.42 3.39
CA GLU A 153 -11.31 27.41 4.02
C GLU A 153 -12.05 26.10 4.32
N ARG A 154 -13.38 26.19 4.48
CA ARG A 154 -14.36 25.10 4.56
C ARG A 154 -14.20 23.97 3.54
N LEU A 155 -13.84 24.24 2.28
CA LEU A 155 -13.65 23.16 1.30
C LEU A 155 -12.41 22.32 1.64
N ALA A 156 -11.31 22.97 2.03
CA ALA A 156 -10.10 22.29 2.47
C ALA A 156 -10.35 21.53 3.78
N GLU A 157 -11.07 22.12 4.74
CA GLU A 157 -11.48 21.46 5.99
C GLU A 157 -12.35 20.22 5.72
N THR A 158 -13.31 20.32 4.79
CA THR A 158 -14.14 19.19 4.35
C THR A 158 -13.29 18.10 3.70
N ALA A 159 -12.31 18.48 2.88
CA ALA A 159 -11.38 17.53 2.25
C ALA A 159 -10.52 16.80 3.30
N VAL A 160 -10.02 17.51 4.31
CA VAL A 160 -9.28 16.93 5.44
C VAL A 160 -10.17 15.97 6.23
N GLY A 161 -11.40 16.38 6.55
CA GLY A 161 -12.38 15.53 7.24
C GLY A 161 -12.70 14.25 6.48
N LEU A 162 -12.92 14.35 5.17
CA LEU A 162 -13.16 13.20 4.30
C LEU A 162 -11.93 12.29 4.23
N LEU A 163 -10.73 12.84 4.06
CA LEU A 163 -9.49 12.08 4.02
C LEU A 163 -9.26 11.31 5.33
N ALA A 164 -9.42 11.99 6.47
CA ALA A 164 -9.25 11.43 7.80
C ALA A 164 -10.21 10.27 8.06
N ALA A 165 -11.46 10.36 7.60
CA ALA A 165 -12.46 9.30 7.75
C ALA A 165 -12.32 8.17 6.71
N ALA A 166 -11.99 8.49 5.45
CA ALA A 166 -11.96 7.52 4.37
C ALA A 166 -10.81 6.51 4.52
N ALA A 167 -9.64 6.95 4.97
CA ALA A 167 -8.47 6.08 5.19
C ALA A 167 -8.78 4.92 6.16
N PRO A 168 -9.29 5.15 7.39
CA PRO A 168 -9.64 4.07 8.30
C PRO A 168 -10.85 3.25 7.85
N ALA A 169 -11.82 3.85 7.16
CA ALA A 169 -12.93 3.11 6.54
C ALA A 169 -12.38 2.09 5.53
N ALA A 170 -11.49 2.51 4.64
CA ALA A 170 -10.85 1.62 3.67
C ALA A 170 -10.03 0.51 4.34
N MET A 171 -9.25 0.84 5.39
CA MET A 171 -8.51 -0.16 6.16
C MET A 171 -9.41 -1.22 6.80
N ALA A 172 -10.57 -0.81 7.33
CA ALA A 172 -11.54 -1.73 7.92
C ALA A 172 -12.31 -2.56 6.88
N LEU A 173 -12.45 -2.06 5.64
CA LEU A 173 -13.07 -2.77 4.52
C LEU A 173 -12.14 -3.78 3.83
N ILE A 174 -10.86 -3.85 4.21
CA ILE A 174 -9.97 -4.94 3.76
C ILE A 174 -10.54 -6.25 4.31
N ALA A 175 -11.13 -7.05 3.41
CA ALA A 175 -11.89 -8.23 3.77
C ALA A 175 -11.06 -9.49 3.53
N PRO A 176 -10.83 -10.35 4.55
CA PRO A 176 -10.67 -11.77 4.28
C PRO A 176 -12.04 -12.30 3.85
N SER A 177 -12.08 -13.48 3.21
CA SER A 177 -13.30 -14.23 2.91
C SER A 177 -14.40 -13.97 3.96
N ALA A 178 -15.52 -13.39 3.51
CA ALA A 178 -16.42 -12.50 4.26
C ALA A 178 -17.08 -13.03 5.57
N ARG A 179 -16.70 -14.20 6.09
CA ARG A 179 -17.43 -14.90 7.16
C ARG A 179 -16.90 -14.74 8.58
N GLU A 180 -15.71 -14.19 8.84
CA GLU A 180 -15.08 -14.45 10.15
C GLU A 180 -15.13 -13.32 11.20
N ARG A 181 -15.43 -12.05 10.87
CA ARG A 181 -15.28 -10.95 11.85
C ARG A 181 -16.32 -9.84 11.72
N ALA A 182 -17.45 -9.98 12.43
CA ALA A 182 -18.52 -8.97 12.44
C ALA A 182 -18.07 -7.60 12.99
N TRP A 183 -17.12 -7.57 13.93
CA TRP A 183 -16.64 -6.34 14.57
C TRP A 183 -15.97 -5.35 13.62
N ARG A 184 -15.50 -5.78 12.43
CA ARG A 184 -14.85 -4.89 11.46
C ARG A 184 -15.76 -3.75 10.99
N TRP A 185 -17.08 -3.98 10.98
CA TRP A 185 -18.07 -3.00 10.55
C TRP A 185 -18.20 -1.80 11.49
N ILE A 186 -17.68 -1.90 12.71
CA ILE A 186 -17.57 -0.77 13.64
C ILE A 186 -16.69 0.33 13.04
N GLY A 187 -15.62 -0.04 12.30
CA GLY A 187 -14.67 0.90 11.72
C GLY A 187 -15.29 1.83 10.67
N PRO A 188 -15.90 1.29 9.59
CA PRO A 188 -16.55 2.11 8.56
C PRO A 188 -17.73 2.91 9.10
N LEU A 189 -18.49 2.37 10.07
CA LEU A 189 -19.59 3.09 10.69
C LEU A 189 -19.08 4.27 11.53
N ALA A 190 -18.03 4.07 12.35
CA ALA A 190 -17.39 5.15 13.09
C ALA A 190 -16.78 6.19 12.14
N ALA A 191 -16.12 5.77 11.06
CA ALA A 191 -15.59 6.68 10.05
C ALA A 191 -16.70 7.53 9.39
N LEU A 192 -17.83 6.91 9.03
CA LEU A 192 -18.98 7.62 8.46
C LEU A 192 -19.53 8.67 9.45
N VAL A 193 -19.71 8.30 10.72
CA VAL A 193 -20.17 9.24 11.76
C VAL A 193 -19.17 10.40 11.93
N SER A 194 -17.87 10.10 11.99
CA SER A 194 -16.81 11.10 12.06
C SER A 194 -16.84 12.06 10.86
N PHE A 195 -17.01 11.55 9.64
CA PHE A 195 -17.15 12.38 8.45
C PHE A 195 -18.38 13.28 8.50
N VAL A 196 -19.54 12.73 8.88
CA VAL A 196 -20.79 13.51 9.02
C VAL A 196 -20.61 14.61 10.05
N MET A 197 -19.99 14.32 11.20
CA MET A 197 -19.69 15.33 12.22
C MET A 197 -18.75 16.42 11.71
N SER A 198 -17.68 16.06 11.00
CA SER A 198 -16.75 17.03 10.40
C SER A 198 -17.44 17.91 9.36
N PHE A 199 -18.27 17.32 8.50
CA PHE A 199 -19.04 18.04 7.49
C PHE A 199 -20.05 19.01 8.14
N LEU A 200 -20.82 18.54 9.12
CA LEU A 200 -21.77 19.39 9.85
C LEU A 200 -21.06 20.50 10.62
N GLY A 201 -19.91 20.20 11.23
CA GLY A 201 -19.06 21.15 11.95
C GLY A 201 -18.54 22.28 11.06
N THR A 202 -18.17 21.93 9.83
CA THR A 202 -17.61 22.87 8.84
C THR A 202 -18.68 23.79 8.24
N TRP A 203 -19.88 23.26 7.96
CA TRP A 203 -20.88 23.97 7.16
C TRP A 203 -22.04 24.57 7.96
N PHE A 204 -22.44 23.97 9.08
CA PHE A 204 -23.70 24.31 9.74
C PHE A 204 -23.53 24.72 11.20
N ILE A 205 -22.71 23.99 11.96
CA ILE A 205 -22.62 24.15 13.40
C ILE A 205 -21.15 24.32 13.76
N PRO A 206 -20.65 25.56 13.87
CA PRO A 206 -19.30 25.78 14.40
C PRO A 206 -19.26 25.26 15.84
N SER A 207 -18.67 24.08 16.01
CA SER A 207 -18.42 23.48 17.31
C SER A 207 -16.99 23.76 17.69
N ASP A 208 -16.83 24.47 18.80
CA ASP A 208 -15.54 24.72 19.41
C ASP A 208 -14.93 23.48 20.09
N ASP A 209 -15.73 22.42 20.27
CA ASP A 209 -15.31 21.18 20.92
C ASP A 209 -15.28 20.01 19.91
N PRO A 210 -14.09 19.60 19.42
CA PRO A 210 -13.90 18.46 18.55
C PRO A 210 -13.77 17.12 19.31
N THR A 211 -13.98 17.07 20.62
CA THR A 211 -13.69 15.88 21.44
C THR A 211 -14.44 14.63 21.00
N VAL A 212 -15.75 14.76 20.73
CA VAL A 212 -16.56 13.64 20.25
C VAL A 212 -16.11 13.20 18.85
N TYR A 213 -15.80 14.15 17.97
CA TYR A 213 -15.27 13.86 16.64
C TYR A 213 -13.94 13.10 16.72
N ALA A 214 -13.00 13.56 17.56
CA ALA A 214 -11.69 12.93 17.76
C ALA A 214 -11.83 11.50 18.32
N GLY A 215 -12.73 11.29 19.29
CA GLY A 215 -13.01 9.97 19.85
C GLY A 215 -13.56 8.98 18.82
N VAL A 216 -14.56 9.39 18.04
CA VAL A 216 -15.17 8.56 17.00
C VAL A 216 -14.17 8.25 15.88
N LEU A 217 -13.38 9.25 15.45
CA LEU A 217 -12.31 9.07 14.46
C LEU A 217 -11.23 8.11 14.98
N GLY A 218 -10.84 8.24 16.25
CA GLY A 218 -9.90 7.36 16.92
C GLY A 218 -10.35 5.90 16.91
N ILE A 219 -11.63 5.65 17.21
CA ILE A 219 -12.23 4.31 17.12
C ILE A 219 -12.13 3.77 15.69
N ALA A 220 -12.51 4.58 14.69
CA ALA A 220 -12.43 4.18 13.29
C ALA A 220 -10.99 3.78 12.91
N PHE A 221 -10.01 4.58 13.31
CA PHE A 221 -8.59 4.34 13.04
C PHE A 221 -8.07 3.06 13.71
N VAL A 222 -8.34 2.87 15.00
CA VAL A 222 -7.90 1.69 15.75
C VAL A 222 -8.50 0.42 15.16
N VAL A 223 -9.81 0.43 14.85
CA VAL A 223 -10.49 -0.73 14.25
C VAL A 223 -9.95 -1.04 12.86
N GLY A 224 -9.79 -0.02 12.00
CA GLY A 224 -9.23 -0.20 10.67
C GLY A 224 -7.78 -0.68 10.70
N TYR A 225 -6.94 -0.09 11.55
CA TYR A 225 -5.55 -0.46 11.70
C TYR A 225 -5.40 -1.88 12.29
N ALA A 226 -6.16 -2.22 13.33
CA ALA A 226 -6.19 -3.57 13.89
C ALA A 226 -6.65 -4.60 12.85
N ASN A 227 -7.66 -4.26 12.04
CA ASN A 227 -8.07 -5.10 10.93
C ASN A 227 -6.88 -5.37 9.99
N VAL A 228 -6.18 -4.35 9.50
CA VAL A 228 -5.00 -4.52 8.62
C VAL A 228 -3.90 -5.36 9.27
N VAL A 229 -3.48 -5.02 10.49
CA VAL A 229 -2.36 -5.68 11.18
C VAL A 229 -2.66 -7.16 11.45
N LEU A 230 -3.90 -7.50 11.82
CA LEU A 230 -4.29 -8.88 12.06
C LEU A 230 -4.37 -9.72 10.78
N HIS A 231 -4.42 -9.10 9.59
CA HIS A 231 -4.39 -9.78 8.29
C HIS A 231 -2.98 -10.08 7.78
N LEU A 232 -1.95 -9.46 8.37
CA LEU A 232 -0.57 -9.73 7.95
C LEU A 232 -0.21 -11.17 8.29
N LYS A 233 0.23 -11.94 7.29
CA LYS A 233 0.71 -13.33 7.45
C LYS A 233 2.14 -13.32 7.99
N LEU A 234 2.28 -13.09 9.30
CA LEU A 234 3.56 -13.14 10.00
C LEU A 234 3.71 -14.46 10.79
N PRO A 235 4.93 -14.92 11.10
CA PRO A 235 5.14 -16.09 11.95
C PRO A 235 4.50 -15.90 13.33
N ASP A 236 4.14 -16.99 14.01
CA ASP A 236 3.49 -16.96 15.34
C ASP A 236 4.35 -16.25 16.39
N SER A 237 5.68 -16.32 16.25
CA SER A 237 6.63 -15.59 17.08
C SER A 237 6.53 -14.06 16.97
N ALA A 238 5.89 -13.54 15.91
CA ALA A 238 5.66 -12.11 15.70
C ALA A 238 4.27 -11.65 16.18
N LEU A 239 3.48 -12.51 16.82
CA LEU A 239 2.16 -12.16 17.34
C LEU A 239 2.23 -11.02 18.38
N TRP A 240 3.23 -11.04 19.25
CA TRP A 240 3.44 -9.98 20.25
C TRP A 240 3.61 -8.60 19.58
N LEU A 241 4.34 -8.53 18.47
CA LEU A 241 4.59 -7.27 17.76
C LEU A 241 3.30 -6.70 17.17
N ARG A 242 2.39 -7.56 16.69
CA ARG A 242 1.05 -7.13 16.23
C ARG A 242 0.25 -6.53 17.38
N LEU A 243 0.25 -7.17 18.54
CA LEU A 243 -0.45 -6.68 19.73
C LEU A 243 0.12 -5.35 20.21
N VAL A 244 1.45 -5.21 20.24
CA VAL A 244 2.12 -3.94 20.59
C VAL A 244 1.73 -2.83 19.63
N ALA A 245 1.72 -3.11 18.31
CA ALA A 245 1.33 -2.12 17.31
C ALA A 245 -0.13 -1.64 17.51
N ILE A 246 -1.06 -2.57 17.76
CA ILE A 246 -2.47 -2.25 17.96
C ILE A 246 -2.68 -1.51 19.28
N ALA A 247 -2.04 -1.96 20.37
CA ALA A 247 -2.12 -1.32 21.68
C ALA A 247 -1.54 0.10 21.65
N ALA A 248 -0.42 0.31 20.97
CA ALA A 248 0.16 1.64 20.79
C ALA A 248 -0.76 2.57 19.98
N ALA A 249 -1.38 2.06 18.91
CA ALA A 249 -2.36 2.83 18.14
C ALA A 249 -3.58 3.21 18.97
N ALA A 250 -4.10 2.27 19.78
CA ALA A 250 -5.22 2.50 20.69
C ALA A 250 -4.87 3.52 21.79
N ALA A 251 -3.68 3.41 22.40
CA ALA A 251 -3.19 4.36 23.39
C ALA A 251 -3.02 5.77 22.78
N THR A 252 -2.55 5.87 21.53
CA THR A 252 -2.43 7.14 20.82
C THR A 252 -3.81 7.76 20.57
N ALA A 253 -4.77 7.00 20.03
CA ALA A 253 -6.12 7.49 19.78
C ALA A 253 -6.85 7.91 21.08
N GLY A 254 -6.73 7.10 22.13
CA GLY A 254 -7.25 7.41 23.47
C GLY A 254 -6.60 8.66 24.07
N GLY A 255 -5.27 8.78 23.94
CA GLY A 255 -4.50 9.95 24.40
C GLY A 255 -4.93 11.24 23.68
N ILE A 256 -5.08 11.22 22.36
CA ILE A 256 -5.57 12.37 21.58
C ILE A 256 -6.99 12.76 22.01
N THR A 257 -7.88 11.79 22.19
CA THR A 257 -9.26 12.04 22.64
C THR A 257 -9.28 12.64 24.04
N TYR A 258 -8.46 12.11 24.96
CA TYR A 258 -8.36 12.61 26.33
C TYR A 258 -7.71 13.99 26.40
N ILE A 259 -6.70 14.26 25.59
CA ILE A 259 -6.12 15.59 25.41
C ILE A 259 -7.19 16.57 24.92
N SER A 260 -7.95 16.21 23.88
CA SER A 260 -9.04 17.07 23.36
C SER A 260 -10.05 17.41 24.46
N ALA A 261 -10.47 16.42 25.24
CA ALA A 261 -11.41 16.61 26.34
C ALA A 261 -10.88 17.56 27.42
N LEU A 262 -9.65 17.34 27.89
CA LEU A 262 -9.02 18.16 28.94
C LEU A 262 -8.70 19.58 28.48
N SER A 263 -8.34 19.74 27.21
CA SER A 263 -7.94 21.03 26.63
C SER A 263 -9.11 21.86 26.11
N GLN A 264 -10.36 21.39 26.26
CA GLN A 264 -11.56 22.00 25.67
C GLN A 264 -11.40 22.21 24.16
N GLY A 265 -10.98 21.16 23.46
CA GLY A 265 -10.76 21.21 22.02
C GLY A 265 -9.46 21.84 21.60
N PHE A 266 -8.36 21.54 22.30
CA PHE A 266 -7.02 22.07 22.04
C PHE A 266 -6.86 23.58 22.24
N LYS A 267 -7.85 24.24 22.85
CA LYS A 267 -7.78 25.67 23.21
C LYS A 267 -6.79 25.93 24.34
N ASN A 268 -6.70 25.00 25.29
CA ASN A 268 -5.76 25.07 26.41
C ASN A 268 -4.57 24.14 26.19
N SER A 269 -3.41 24.50 26.74
CA SER A 269 -2.23 23.61 26.69
C SER A 269 -2.52 22.34 27.50
N PRO A 270 -2.40 21.14 26.92
CA PRO A 270 -2.59 19.92 27.66
C PRO A 270 -1.46 19.68 28.67
N PRO A 271 -1.67 18.81 29.67
CA PRO A 271 -0.60 18.39 30.56
C PRO A 271 0.60 17.85 29.76
N ASP A 272 1.80 18.40 29.99
CA ASP A 272 3.01 18.10 29.22
C ASP A 272 3.32 16.59 29.18
N MET A 273 3.19 15.90 30.33
CA MET A 273 3.40 14.45 30.41
C MET A 273 2.42 13.65 29.53
N LEU A 274 1.17 14.08 29.44
CA LEU A 274 0.15 13.41 28.61
C LEU A 274 0.42 13.60 27.11
N ALA A 275 0.81 14.82 26.71
CA ALA A 275 1.20 15.12 25.34
C ALA A 275 2.44 14.30 24.92
N ARG A 276 3.47 14.25 25.77
CA ARG A 276 4.68 13.44 25.55
C ARG A 276 4.38 11.95 25.44
N PHE A 277 3.55 11.42 26.36
CA PHE A 277 3.15 10.01 26.33
C PHE A 277 2.39 9.66 25.04
N THR A 278 1.39 10.48 24.68
CA THR A 278 0.61 10.29 23.44
C THR A 278 1.50 10.34 22.20
N GLY A 279 2.44 11.29 22.14
CA GLY A 279 3.43 11.38 21.08
C GLY A 279 4.35 10.16 21.01
N ALA A 280 4.83 9.66 22.16
CA ALA A 280 5.65 8.45 22.22
C ALA A 280 4.89 7.22 21.72
N CYS A 281 3.62 7.04 22.09
CA CYS A 281 2.77 5.96 21.55
C CYS A 281 2.58 6.07 20.04
N GLY A 282 2.44 7.29 19.50
CA GLY A 282 2.36 7.53 18.06
C GLY A 282 3.64 7.09 17.33
N ILE A 283 4.81 7.43 17.88
CA ILE A 283 6.11 7.00 17.35
C ILE A 283 6.23 5.48 17.38
N VAL A 284 5.91 4.85 18.51
CA VAL A 284 5.94 3.39 18.66
C VAL A 284 5.03 2.72 17.64
N THR A 285 3.83 3.28 17.39
CA THR A 285 2.90 2.78 16.37
C THR A 285 3.56 2.79 14.99
N ALA A 286 4.14 3.92 14.58
CA ALA A 286 4.81 4.06 13.28
C ALA A 286 6.02 3.11 13.13
N CYS A 287 6.88 3.03 14.15
CA CYS A 287 8.01 2.10 14.16
C CYS A 287 7.55 0.63 14.08
N ALA A 288 6.50 0.27 14.81
CA ALA A 288 5.93 -1.07 14.75
C ALA A 288 5.33 -1.36 13.36
N THR A 289 4.65 -0.40 12.72
CA THR A 289 4.17 -0.56 11.33
C THR A 289 5.31 -0.85 10.36
N ILE A 290 6.42 -0.10 10.45
CA ILE A 290 7.60 -0.31 9.61
C ILE A 290 8.22 -1.68 9.89
N ALA A 291 8.37 -2.06 11.15
CA ALA A 291 8.89 -3.37 11.53
C ALA A 291 8.02 -4.52 10.97
N LEU A 292 6.69 -4.40 11.04
CA LEU A 292 5.75 -5.36 10.46
C LEU A 292 5.92 -5.44 8.92
N MET A 293 6.11 -4.31 8.23
CA MET A 293 6.37 -4.28 6.78
C MET A 293 7.71 -4.93 6.41
N VAL A 294 8.75 -4.71 7.21
CA VAL A 294 10.06 -5.35 7.03
C VAL A 294 9.95 -6.86 7.23
N LEU A 295 9.29 -7.32 8.31
CA LEU A 295 9.06 -8.74 8.56
C LEU A 295 8.21 -9.39 7.47
N LEU A 296 7.20 -8.70 6.94
CA LEU A 296 6.39 -9.17 5.81
C LEU A 296 7.25 -9.39 4.55
N LYS A 297 8.25 -8.52 4.33
CA LYS A 297 9.18 -8.63 3.19
C LYS A 297 10.26 -9.69 3.41
N LEU A 298 10.75 -9.85 4.65
CA LEU A 298 11.76 -10.84 5.03
C LEU A 298 11.20 -12.24 5.20
N ASN A 299 9.89 -12.37 5.38
CA ASN A 299 9.17 -13.63 5.37
C ASN A 299 8.48 -13.80 4.01
N PRO A 300 9.22 -14.02 2.90
CA PRO A 300 8.59 -14.38 1.64
C PRO A 300 7.75 -15.61 1.97
N THR A 301 6.43 -15.45 1.89
CA THR A 301 5.49 -16.53 2.14
C THR A 301 6.00 -17.74 1.36
N ARG A 302 6.37 -18.81 2.08
CA ARG A 302 6.97 -20.05 1.52
C ARG A 302 6.17 -20.62 0.35
N SER A 303 4.91 -20.21 0.16
CA SER A 303 4.07 -20.57 -0.97
C SER A 303 4.49 -19.97 -2.32
N ASP A 304 5.22 -18.84 -2.35
CA ASP A 304 5.67 -18.21 -3.61
C ASP A 304 7.08 -18.68 -4.02
N GLN A 305 7.79 -19.38 -3.15
CA GLN A 305 8.68 -20.44 -3.62
C GLN A 305 7.78 -21.60 -4.05
N ALA A 306 7.03 -21.38 -5.14
CA ALA A 306 6.69 -22.48 -6.03
C ALA A 306 7.98 -23.28 -6.15
N VAL A 307 7.94 -24.55 -5.75
CA VAL A 307 9.05 -25.48 -5.94
C VAL A 307 9.18 -25.60 -7.45
N THR A 308 9.87 -24.63 -8.05
CA THR A 308 9.88 -24.39 -9.50
C THR A 308 10.58 -25.52 -10.21
N THR A 309 11.35 -26.31 -9.48
CA THR A 309 11.92 -27.57 -9.90
C THR A 309 12.03 -28.49 -8.69
N ILE A 310 11.13 -29.47 -8.57
CA ILE A 310 11.44 -30.69 -7.82
C ILE A 310 12.54 -31.39 -8.63
N ALA A 311 13.78 -31.38 -8.13
CA ALA A 311 14.91 -31.96 -8.88
C ALA A 311 14.89 -33.50 -8.83
N SER A 312 14.42 -34.06 -7.72
CA SER A 312 14.35 -35.50 -7.51
C SER A 312 13.18 -35.90 -6.61
N VAL A 313 12.72 -37.14 -6.79
CA VAL A 313 11.62 -37.75 -6.04
C VAL A 313 12.11 -39.09 -5.52
N TRP A 314 11.87 -39.34 -4.25
CA TRP A 314 12.21 -40.60 -3.63
C TRP A 314 11.18 -41.67 -4.02
N LEU A 315 11.63 -42.73 -4.69
CA LEU A 315 10.78 -43.77 -5.24
C LEU A 315 11.26 -45.16 -4.80
N ALA A 316 10.33 -46.11 -4.71
CA ALA A 316 10.63 -47.53 -4.57
C ALA A 316 10.38 -48.23 -5.91
N CYS A 317 11.39 -48.93 -6.44
CA CYS A 317 11.26 -49.66 -7.70
C CYS A 317 10.21 -50.78 -7.55
N PRO A 318 9.16 -50.83 -8.38
CA PRO A 318 8.11 -51.85 -8.26
C PRO A 318 8.61 -53.27 -8.58
N HIS A 319 9.66 -53.41 -9.39
CA HIS A 319 10.22 -54.72 -9.76
C HIS A 319 11.11 -55.33 -8.67
N CYS A 320 12.09 -54.58 -8.15
CA CYS A 320 13.10 -55.10 -7.21
C CYS A 320 12.96 -54.57 -5.77
N GLY A 321 11.99 -53.69 -5.50
CA GLY A 321 11.75 -53.09 -4.18
C GLY A 321 12.82 -52.08 -3.72
N LYS A 322 13.89 -51.86 -4.49
CA LYS A 322 14.97 -50.95 -4.11
C LYS A 322 14.47 -49.51 -4.08
N LYS A 323 14.69 -48.84 -2.96
CA LYS A 323 14.43 -47.40 -2.77
C LYS A 323 15.61 -46.59 -3.28
N PHE A 324 15.36 -45.58 -4.10
CA PHE A 324 16.38 -44.69 -4.66
C PHE A 324 15.79 -43.30 -4.91
N ASP A 325 16.67 -42.30 -4.98
CA ASP A 325 16.29 -40.94 -5.34
C ASP A 325 16.35 -40.76 -6.86
N ALA A 326 15.20 -40.56 -7.49
CA ALA A 326 15.07 -40.51 -8.94
C ALA A 326 14.92 -39.06 -9.40
N ARG A 327 15.74 -38.62 -10.35
CA ARG A 327 15.64 -37.25 -10.90
C ARG A 327 14.35 -37.11 -11.71
N VAL A 328 13.72 -35.94 -11.63
CA VAL A 328 12.57 -35.60 -12.48
C VAL A 328 13.02 -35.59 -13.94
N GLY A 329 12.25 -36.21 -14.83
CA GLY A 329 12.67 -36.60 -16.17
C GLY A 329 12.83 -38.12 -16.31
N THR A 330 13.76 -38.57 -17.17
CA THR A 330 14.08 -39.99 -17.34
C THR A 330 15.13 -40.46 -16.34
N SER A 331 14.81 -41.52 -15.58
CA SER A 331 15.68 -42.12 -14.57
C SER A 331 15.63 -43.64 -14.67
N ALA A 332 16.74 -44.34 -14.40
CA ALA A 332 16.79 -45.80 -14.37
C ALA A 332 16.98 -46.33 -12.93
N CYS A 333 16.35 -47.46 -12.61
CA CYS A 333 16.63 -48.17 -11.36
C CYS A 333 18.10 -48.62 -11.34
N PRO A 334 18.88 -48.31 -10.28
CA PRO A 334 20.29 -48.67 -10.22
C PRO A 334 20.53 -50.18 -10.05
N THR A 335 19.49 -50.97 -9.74
CA THR A 335 19.63 -52.42 -9.51
C THR A 335 19.16 -53.25 -10.69
N CYS A 336 17.96 -53.00 -11.24
CA CYS A 336 17.38 -53.81 -12.31
C CYS A 336 17.32 -53.10 -13.68
N GLY A 337 17.71 -51.83 -13.77
CA GLY A 337 17.70 -51.07 -15.03
C GLY A 337 16.32 -50.60 -15.52
N LEU A 338 15.25 -50.81 -14.74
CA LEU A 338 13.90 -50.32 -15.10
C LEU A 338 13.90 -48.80 -15.31
N LEU A 339 13.42 -48.36 -16.47
CA LEU A 339 13.33 -46.94 -16.83
C LEU A 339 12.01 -46.33 -16.34
N PHE A 340 12.11 -45.14 -15.76
CA PHE A 340 10.98 -44.33 -15.29
C PHE A 340 11.00 -42.97 -15.99
N THR A 341 9.82 -42.46 -16.33
CA THR A 341 9.61 -41.07 -16.74
C THR A 341 8.81 -40.37 -15.66
N ILE A 342 9.45 -39.48 -14.92
CA ILE A 342 8.88 -38.83 -13.74
C ILE A 342 8.54 -37.39 -14.10
N GLY A 343 7.26 -37.04 -14.05
CA GLY A 343 6.77 -35.67 -14.20
C GLY A 343 6.09 -35.19 -12.93
N VAL A 344 6.42 -33.99 -12.47
CA VAL A 344 5.74 -33.34 -11.35
C VAL A 344 4.86 -32.23 -11.92
N ARG A 345 3.58 -32.22 -11.56
CA ARG A 345 2.67 -31.11 -11.84
C ARG A 345 1.97 -30.69 -10.56
N GLU A 346 1.86 -29.39 -10.35
CA GLU A 346 1.05 -28.85 -9.26
C GLU A 346 -0.44 -29.07 -9.58
N PRO A 347 -1.27 -29.54 -8.62
CA PRO A 347 -2.69 -29.69 -8.86
C PRO A 347 -3.31 -28.29 -9.01
N LEU A 348 -3.80 -27.96 -10.20
CA LEU A 348 -4.48 -26.69 -10.47
C LEU A 348 -5.99 -26.91 -10.57
N CYS A 349 -6.78 -25.91 -10.18
CA CYS A 349 -8.21 -25.92 -10.44
C CYS A 349 -8.49 -25.91 -11.95
N HIS A 350 -9.27 -26.85 -12.46
CA HIS A 350 -9.57 -26.95 -13.90
C HIS A 350 -10.31 -25.72 -14.46
N VAL A 351 -11.03 -24.97 -13.62
CA VAL A 351 -11.77 -23.77 -14.04
C VAL A 351 -10.89 -22.53 -13.99
N CYS A 352 -10.32 -22.20 -12.82
CA CYS A 352 -9.63 -20.93 -12.60
C CYS A 352 -8.10 -21.03 -12.57
N GLN A 353 -7.53 -22.23 -12.73
CA GLN A 353 -6.08 -22.51 -12.66
C GLN A 353 -5.43 -22.14 -11.31
N TYR A 354 -6.22 -22.02 -10.24
CA TYR A 354 -5.69 -21.76 -8.90
C TYR A 354 -4.95 -22.99 -8.33
N PRO A 355 -3.75 -22.84 -7.74
CA PRO A 355 -3.02 -23.94 -7.14
C PRO A 355 -3.77 -24.51 -5.94
N LEU A 356 -4.03 -25.82 -6.00
CA LEU A 356 -4.77 -26.57 -4.98
C LEU A 356 -3.86 -27.28 -3.99
N LEU A 357 -2.53 -27.13 -4.13
CA LEU A 357 -1.53 -27.74 -3.26
C LEU A 357 -1.76 -27.30 -1.81
N ASP A 358 -1.69 -28.26 -0.87
CA ASP A 358 -1.78 -28.06 0.59
C ASP A 358 -3.09 -27.44 1.12
N LEU A 359 -4.14 -27.37 0.31
CA LEU A 359 -5.44 -26.89 0.78
C LEU A 359 -6.28 -28.04 1.35
N LYS A 360 -6.84 -27.89 2.56
CA LYS A 360 -7.63 -28.93 3.25
C LYS A 360 -9.15 -28.94 2.95
N GLY A 361 -9.61 -28.34 1.85
CA GLY A 361 -11.04 -28.19 1.53
C GLY A 361 -11.51 -29.03 0.35
N ALA A 362 -12.81 -29.31 0.25
CA ALA A 362 -13.40 -29.99 -0.90
C ALA A 362 -13.58 -29.05 -2.12
N ASN A 363 -13.56 -27.73 -1.93
CA ASN A 363 -13.82 -26.74 -2.98
C ASN A 363 -12.60 -25.83 -3.21
N CYS A 364 -12.51 -25.25 -4.41
CA CYS A 364 -11.54 -24.19 -4.71
C CYS A 364 -11.92 -22.91 -3.95
N PRO A 365 -10.99 -22.26 -3.21
CA PRO A 365 -11.28 -21.05 -2.46
C PRO A 365 -11.57 -19.83 -3.35
N GLU A 366 -11.08 -19.83 -4.59
CA GLU A 366 -11.28 -18.72 -5.53
C GLU A 366 -12.62 -18.82 -6.26
N CYS A 367 -12.92 -19.96 -6.90
CA CYS A 367 -14.11 -20.09 -7.76
C CYS A 367 -15.23 -20.97 -7.17
N GLY A 368 -15.02 -21.61 -6.02
CA GLY A 368 -16.00 -22.48 -5.38
C GLY A 368 -16.21 -23.85 -6.04
N THR A 369 -15.59 -24.11 -7.19
CA THR A 369 -15.71 -25.40 -7.89
C THR A 369 -15.22 -26.54 -7.01
N ALA A 370 -15.99 -27.63 -6.95
CA ALA A 370 -15.61 -28.85 -6.25
C ALA A 370 -14.30 -29.38 -6.84
N ARG A 371 -13.39 -29.78 -5.95
CA ARG A 371 -12.17 -30.49 -6.33
C ARG A 371 -12.59 -31.88 -6.73
N SER A 372 -12.62 -32.13 -8.03
CA SER A 372 -12.72 -33.49 -8.54
C SER A 372 -11.54 -34.27 -7.94
N ALA A 373 -11.82 -35.21 -7.03
CA ALA A 373 -10.81 -36.10 -6.46
C ALA A 373 -10.04 -36.88 -7.55
N THR A 374 -10.60 -36.91 -8.75
CA THR A 374 -9.97 -37.32 -9.99
C THR A 374 -8.97 -36.27 -10.46
N LEU A 375 -7.77 -36.32 -9.87
CA LEU A 375 -6.57 -36.53 -10.69
C LEU A 375 -6.78 -37.85 -11.47
N ALA A 376 -7.70 -37.83 -12.45
CA ALA A 376 -7.75 -38.88 -13.44
C ALA A 376 -6.42 -38.80 -14.14
N LEU A 377 -5.58 -39.79 -13.87
CA LEU A 377 -4.33 -40.07 -14.55
C LEU A 377 -4.46 -39.62 -15.99
N ALA A 378 -3.68 -38.62 -16.38
CA ALA A 378 -3.53 -38.20 -17.76
C ALA A 378 -2.86 -39.35 -18.56
N GLY A 379 -3.60 -40.44 -18.74
CA GLY A 379 -3.39 -41.45 -19.75
C GLY A 379 -4.13 -40.99 -20.99
N ASP A 380 -3.48 -40.10 -21.72
CA ASP A 380 -3.57 -39.99 -23.18
C ASP A 380 -2.29 -39.28 -23.63
N ALA A 381 -1.18 -39.97 -23.41
CA ALA A 381 0.05 -39.72 -24.16
C ALA A 381 -0.23 -40.19 -25.60
N THR A 382 -0.86 -39.32 -26.39
CA THR A 382 -0.80 -39.42 -27.85
C THR A 382 0.65 -39.16 -28.24
N GLU A 383 1.37 -40.24 -28.59
CA GLU A 383 2.69 -40.17 -29.21
C GLU A 383 2.62 -39.23 -30.43
N PRO A 384 3.50 -38.23 -30.55
CA PRO A 384 3.70 -37.58 -31.84
C PRO A 384 4.35 -38.62 -32.77
N ASN A 385 3.58 -39.10 -33.75
CA ASN A 385 4.11 -39.88 -34.87
C ASN A 385 5.29 -39.13 -35.49
N ALA A 386 6.39 -39.86 -35.63
CA ALA A 386 7.67 -39.45 -36.21
C ALA A 386 7.55 -38.94 -37.66
#